data_AF-D5SGZ9-F1
#
_entry.id   AF-D5SGZ9-F1
#
_cell.length_a   1.000
_cell.length_b   1.000
_cell.length_c   1.000
_cell.angle_alpha   90.00
_cell.angle_beta   90.00
_cell.angle_gamma   90.00
#
_symmetry.space_group_name_H-M   'P 1'
#
loop_
_entity.id
_entity.type
_entity.pdbx_description
1 polymer ?
#
loop_
_entity_poly.entity_id
_entity_poly.type
_entity_poly.pdbx_seq_one_letter_code
_entity_poly.pdbx_strand_id
1 'polypeptide(L)'
;MSKEVIKPSAESYLNKLYADLFHLVNSVEKGSGSELTVRLRNVEADIASFKDALKSIPDIGVEEYKERRKIAALYKQIEKKDELLDELAAFSLDAALKKPDGEQKQRSESGDK
;
A
#
# COMPACT_ATOMS: atom_id res chain seq x y z
N MET A 1 -9.10 -24.47 -9.68
CA MET A 1 -8.23 -23.91 -8.62
C MET A 1 -6.79 -24.18 -9.04
N SER A 2 -6.09 -23.16 -9.53
CA SER A 2 -4.66 -23.28 -9.81
C SER A 2 -3.95 -23.41 -8.47
N LYS A 3 -3.23 -24.52 -8.26
CA LYS A 3 -2.30 -24.65 -7.13
C LYS A 3 -1.26 -23.56 -7.31
N GLU A 4 -1.40 -22.46 -6.57
CA GLU A 4 -0.37 -21.45 -6.50
C GLU A 4 0.86 -22.16 -5.94
N VAL A 5 1.87 -22.36 -6.79
CA VAL A 5 3.13 -22.94 -6.36
C VAL A 5 3.72 -21.92 -5.40
N ILE A 6 3.57 -22.17 -4.11
CA ILE A 6 4.13 -21.33 -3.05
C ILE A 6 5.64 -21.37 -3.25
N LYS A 7 6.17 -20.32 -3.87
CA LYS A 7 7.62 -20.17 -4.00
C LYS A 7 8.18 -20.08 -2.57
N PRO A 8 9.31 -20.73 -2.28
CA PRO A 8 9.89 -20.65 -0.95
C PRO A 8 10.19 -19.19 -0.62
N SER A 9 9.86 -18.76 0.60
CA SER A 9 10.16 -17.40 1.05
C SER A 9 11.67 -17.21 1.19
N ALA A 10 12.17 -15.97 1.09
CA ALA A 10 13.57 -15.67 1.34
C ALA A 10 14.05 -16.15 2.73
N GLU A 11 13.16 -16.10 3.72
CA GLU A 11 13.40 -16.64 5.06
C GLU A 11 13.63 -18.16 5.05
N SER A 12 12.82 -18.92 4.28
CA SER A 12 13.01 -20.37 4.16
C SER A 12 14.35 -20.74 3.53
N TYR A 13 14.83 -19.96 2.56
CA TYR A 13 16.17 -20.12 1.98
C TYR A 13 17.28 -19.80 3.00
N LEU A 14 17.12 -18.73 3.80
CA LEU A 14 18.09 -18.40 4.87
C LEU A 14 18.17 -19.50 5.92
N ASN A 15 17.02 -20.02 6.37
CA ASN A 15 16.96 -21.09 7.35
C ASN A 15 17.62 -22.37 6.82
N LYS A 16 17.40 -22.70 5.54
CA LYS A 16 18.07 -23.81 4.88
C LYS A 16 19.59 -23.60 4.82
N LEU A 17 20.03 -22.44 4.32
CA LEU A 17 21.44 -22.09 4.21
C LEU A 17 22.15 -22.14 5.58
N TYR A 18 21.49 -21.64 6.63
CA TYR A 18 21.99 -21.73 8.00
C TYR A 18 22.16 -23.19 8.44
N ALA A 19 21.17 -24.04 8.20
CA ALA A 19 21.25 -25.47 8.53
C ALA A 19 22.38 -26.15 7.74
N ASP A 20 22.54 -25.86 6.45
CA ASP A 20 23.57 -26.44 5.61
C ASP A 20 24.98 -26.00 6.03
N LEU A 21 25.16 -24.73 6.39
CA LEU A 21 26.41 -24.22 6.96
C LEU A 21 26.72 -24.84 8.32
N PHE A 22 25.72 -24.96 9.19
CA PHE A 22 25.87 -25.62 10.49
C PHE A 22 26.30 -27.09 10.32
N HIS A 23 25.65 -27.81 9.40
CA HIS A 23 26.03 -29.19 9.08
C HIS A 23 27.40 -29.28 8.45
N LEU A 24 27.78 -28.34 7.58
CA LEU A 24 29.12 -28.29 6.99
C LEU A 24 30.18 -28.16 8.09
N VAL A 25 30.04 -27.21 9.01
CA VAL A 25 30.99 -27.00 10.12
C VAL A 25 31.12 -28.25 10.98
N ASN A 26 30.00 -28.90 11.34
CA ASN A 26 30.03 -30.14 12.11
C ASN A 26 30.59 -31.34 11.33
N SER A 27 30.46 -31.34 10.00
CA SER A 27 31.02 -32.37 9.13
C SER A 27 32.53 -32.21 8.92
N VAL A 28 33.11 -31.02 9.05
CA VAL A 28 34.57 -30.84 8.97
C VAL A 28 35.29 -31.67 10.04
N GLU A 29 34.70 -31.84 11.22
CA GLU A 29 35.30 -32.61 12.32
C GLU A 29 35.24 -34.13 12.13
N LYS A 30 34.32 -34.65 11.32
CA LYS A 30 34.00 -36.10 11.24
C LYS A 30 33.95 -36.69 9.82
N GLY A 31 33.87 -35.84 8.80
CA GLY A 31 33.55 -36.22 7.44
C GLY A 31 34.77 -36.54 6.58
N SER A 32 34.56 -37.37 5.56
CA SER A 32 35.56 -37.57 4.51
C SER A 32 35.65 -36.33 3.60
N GLY A 33 36.83 -36.07 3.02
CA GLY A 33 37.02 -34.91 2.13
C GLY A 33 36.05 -34.87 0.93
N SER A 34 35.58 -36.02 0.47
CA SER A 34 34.55 -36.12 -0.58
C SER A 34 33.18 -35.68 -0.09
N GLU A 35 32.76 -36.08 1.12
CA GLU A 35 31.51 -35.60 1.75
C GLU A 35 31.55 -34.08 1.95
N LEU A 36 32.69 -33.56 2.42
CA LEU A 36 32.90 -32.12 2.58
C LEU A 36 32.74 -31.39 1.24
N THR A 37 33.31 -31.94 0.16
CA THR A 37 33.20 -31.37 -1.20
C THR A 37 31.75 -31.33 -1.69
N VAL A 38 30.97 -32.39 -1.45
CA VAL A 38 29.55 -32.43 -1.83
C VAL A 38 28.75 -31.39 -1.04
N ARG A 39 28.98 -31.28 0.26
CA ARG A 39 28.30 -30.29 1.12
C ARG A 39 28.63 -28.86 0.71
N LEU A 40 29.89 -28.57 0.37
CA LEU A 40 30.30 -27.26 -0.15
C LEU A 40 29.54 -26.90 -1.42
N ARG A 41 29.42 -27.82 -2.38
CA ARG A 41 28.64 -27.58 -3.61
C ARG A 41 27.16 -27.32 -3.33
N ASN A 42 26.58 -28.01 -2.35
CA ASN A 42 25.19 -27.76 -1.94
C ASN A 42 25.02 -26.36 -1.36
N VAL A 43 25.92 -25.97 -0.44
CA VAL A 43 25.93 -24.61 0.13
C VAL A 43 26.09 -23.54 -0.96
N GLU A 44 26.98 -23.75 -1.93
CA GLU A 44 27.15 -22.84 -3.07
C GLU A 44 25.86 -22.71 -3.91
N ALA A 45 25.21 -23.84 -4.20
CA ALA A 45 23.94 -23.86 -4.92
C ALA A 45 22.80 -23.18 -4.14
N ASP A 46 22.78 -23.34 -2.82
CA ASP A 46 21.80 -22.71 -1.94
C ASP A 46 22.04 -21.20 -1.80
N ILE A 47 23.30 -20.75 -1.78
CA ILE A 47 23.64 -19.33 -1.86
C ILE A 47 23.18 -18.73 -3.18
N ALA A 48 23.39 -19.43 -4.30
CA ALA A 48 22.93 -18.97 -5.62
C ALA A 48 21.39 -18.86 -5.67
N SER A 49 20.70 -19.90 -5.18
CA SER A 49 19.24 -19.92 -5.10
C SER A 49 18.70 -18.81 -4.19
N PHE A 50 19.36 -18.55 -3.06
CA PHE A 50 19.01 -17.46 -2.17
C PHE A 50 19.19 -16.08 -2.82
N LYS A 51 20.30 -15.87 -3.54
CA LYS A 51 20.53 -14.61 -4.29
C LYS A 51 19.42 -14.36 -5.31
N ASP A 52 18.95 -15.40 -5.99
CA ASP A 52 17.85 -15.26 -6.94
C ASP A 52 16.50 -15.03 -6.25
N ALA A 53 16.27 -15.66 -5.08
CA ALA A 53 15.11 -15.38 -4.26
C ALA A 53 15.10 -13.91 -3.76
N LEU A 54 16.24 -13.35 -3.39
CA LEU A 54 16.36 -11.94 -2.98
C LEU A 54 15.95 -10.97 -4.09
N LYS A 55 16.27 -11.27 -5.35
CA LYS A 55 15.83 -10.44 -6.50
C LYS A 55 14.31 -10.43 -6.68
N SER A 56 13.61 -11.44 -6.15
CA SER A 56 12.16 -11.53 -6.21
C SER A 56 11.45 -10.74 -5.09
N ILE A 57 12.19 -10.31 -4.05
CA ILE A 57 11.63 -9.47 -3.01
C ILE A 57 11.31 -8.10 -3.66
N PRO A 58 10.05 -7.65 -3.60
CA PRO A 58 9.69 -6.35 -4.16
C PRO A 58 10.43 -5.24 -3.41
N ASP A 59 10.88 -4.24 -4.16
CA ASP A 59 11.48 -3.04 -3.57
C ASP A 59 10.42 -2.28 -2.79
N ILE A 60 10.59 -2.25 -1.46
CA ILE A 60 9.70 -1.56 -0.54
C ILE A 60 9.60 -0.08 -0.91
N GLY A 61 10.68 0.56 -1.35
CA GLY A 61 10.66 1.96 -1.75
C GLY A 61 9.78 2.23 -2.97
N VAL A 62 9.73 1.29 -3.92
CA VAL A 62 8.86 1.39 -5.10
C VAL A 62 7.39 1.22 -4.72
N GLU A 63 7.06 0.24 -3.89
CA GLU A 63 5.68 0.01 -3.44
C GLU A 63 5.20 1.13 -2.51
N GLU A 64 6.05 1.58 -1.59
CA GLU A 64 5.77 2.73 -0.73
C GLU A 64 5.51 4.00 -1.56
N TYR A 65 6.30 4.26 -2.60
CA TYR A 65 6.07 5.38 -3.51
C TYR A 65 4.71 5.28 -4.23
N LYS A 66 4.31 4.08 -4.69
CA LYS A 66 2.98 3.87 -5.30
C LYS A 66 1.86 4.17 -4.30
N GLU A 67 1.98 3.69 -3.07
CA GLU A 67 0.99 3.95 -2.02
C GLU A 67 0.93 5.44 -1.66
N ARG A 68 2.08 6.11 -1.52
CA ARG A 68 2.16 7.56 -1.31
C ARG A 68 1.44 8.34 -2.42
N ARG A 69 1.57 7.93 -3.69
CA ARG A 69 0.85 8.56 -4.80
C ARG A 69 -0.66 8.32 -4.74
N LYS A 70 -1.10 7.12 -4.37
CA LYS A 70 -2.53 6.83 -4.17
C LYS A 70 -3.11 7.70 -3.05
N ILE A 71 -2.41 7.80 -1.92
CA ILE A 71 -2.79 8.65 -0.79
C ILE A 71 -2.90 10.12 -1.25
N ALA A 72 -1.91 10.65 -1.96
CA ALA A 72 -1.97 12.02 -2.47
C ALA A 72 -3.15 12.26 -3.44
N ALA A 73 -3.48 11.28 -4.29
CA ALA A 73 -4.64 11.35 -5.17
C ALA A 73 -5.96 11.33 -4.39
N LEU A 74 -6.05 10.53 -3.32
CA LEU A 74 -7.21 10.49 -2.44
C LEU A 74 -7.41 11.82 -1.70
N TYR A 75 -6.33 12.43 -1.18
CA TYR A 75 -6.42 13.75 -0.55
C TYR A 75 -6.99 14.81 -1.49
N LYS A 76 -6.56 14.85 -2.75
CA LYS A 76 -7.14 15.77 -3.76
C LYS A 76 -8.62 15.51 -4.03
N GLN A 77 -9.05 14.25 -4.00
CA GLN A 77 -10.47 13.92 -4.17
C GLN A 77 -11.29 14.34 -2.95
N ILE A 78 -10.72 14.25 -1.75
CA ILE A 78 -11.36 14.72 -0.51
C ILE A 78 -11.51 16.24 -0.56
N GLU A 79 -10.43 16.97 -0.87
CA GLU A 79 -10.44 18.43 -1.02
C GLU A 79 -11.54 18.90 -1.98
N LYS A 80 -11.63 18.30 -3.17
CA LYS A 80 -12.70 18.62 -4.13
C LYS A 80 -14.10 18.30 -3.60
N LYS A 81 -14.25 17.23 -2.80
CA LYS A 81 -15.55 16.89 -2.20
C LYS A 81 -15.91 17.88 -1.11
N ASP A 82 -14.96 18.33 -0.31
CA ASP A 82 -15.16 19.34 0.73
C ASP A 82 -15.57 20.67 0.09
N GLU A 83 -14.92 21.11 -0.99
CA GLU A 83 -15.32 22.30 -1.78
C GLU A 83 -16.78 22.21 -2.26
N LEU A 84 -17.18 21.06 -2.82
CA LEU A 84 -18.55 20.86 -3.29
C LEU A 84 -19.58 20.84 -2.14
N LEU A 85 -19.19 20.35 -0.96
CA LEU A 85 -20.04 20.39 0.22
C LEU A 85 -20.22 21.82 0.73
N ASP A 86 -19.17 22.63 0.70
CA ASP A 86 -19.24 24.05 1.06
C ASP A 86 -20.14 24.85 0.10
N GLU A 87 -20.00 24.60 -1.21
CA GLU A 87 -20.88 25.17 -2.24
C GLU A 87 -22.35 24.77 -2.03
N LEU A 88 -22.61 23.50 -1.72
CA LEU A 88 -23.96 23.00 -1.47
C LEU A 88 -24.56 23.62 -0.21
N ALA A 89 -23.78 23.78 0.85
CA ALA A 89 -24.22 24.42 2.09
C ALA A 89 -24.58 25.90 1.85
N ALA A 90 -23.76 26.63 1.08
CA ALA A 90 -24.04 28.01 0.71
C ALA A 90 -25.31 28.14 -0.14
N PHE A 91 -25.49 27.26 -1.13
CA PHE A 91 -26.70 27.24 -1.97
C PHE A 91 -27.97 26.98 -1.16
N SER A 92 -27.93 26.01 -0.22
CA SER A 92 -29.05 25.71 0.66
C SER A 92 -29.45 26.90 1.53
N LEU A 93 -28.46 27.64 2.05
CA LEU A 93 -28.69 28.83 2.85
C LEU A 93 -29.29 29.97 2.02
N ASP A 94 -28.74 30.24 0.83
CA ASP A 94 -29.28 31.26 -0.07
C ASP A 94 -30.70 30.93 -0.54
N ALA A 95 -30.97 29.67 -0.87
CA ALA A 95 -32.30 29.20 -1.24
C ALA A 95 -33.30 29.35 -0.08
N ALA A 96 -32.89 29.12 1.16
CA ALA A 96 -33.73 29.30 2.35
C ALA A 96 -33.92 30.79 2.72
N LEU A 97 -32.90 31.63 2.50
CA LEU A 97 -32.96 33.08 2.75
C LEU A 97 -33.75 33.83 1.69
N LYS A 98 -33.88 33.27 0.48
CA LYS A 98 -34.81 33.76 -0.55
C LYS A 98 -36.25 33.46 -0.13
N LYS A 99 -36.71 34.15 0.91
CA LYS A 99 -38.15 34.31 1.19
C LYS A 99 -38.78 34.85 -0.09
N PRO A 100 -39.92 34.29 -0.55
CA PRO A 100 -40.66 34.92 -1.63
C PRO A 100 -40.93 36.35 -1.21
N ASP A 101 -40.49 37.31 -2.02
CA ASP A 101 -40.74 38.71 -1.76
C ASP A 101 -42.22 38.89 -1.47
N GLY A 102 -42.45 39.47 -0.30
CA GLY A 102 -43.74 39.49 0.37
C GLY A 102 -44.80 40.14 -0.50
N GLU A 103 -45.97 39.51 -0.48
CA GLU A 103 -47.24 40.22 -0.51
C GLU A 103 -47.21 41.36 0.53
N GLN A 104 -46.90 42.59 0.13
CA GLN A 104 -47.23 43.79 0.89
C GLN A 104 -47.95 44.80 0.01
N LYS A 105 -49.18 44.39 -0.31
CA LYS A 105 -50.43 45.17 -0.21
C LYS A 105 -50.30 46.47 0.59
N GLN A 106 -49.77 47.55 -0.01
CA GLN A 106 -50.04 48.91 0.46
C GLN A 106 -51.32 49.41 -0.19
N ARG A 107 -52.42 49.02 0.45
CA ARG A 107 -53.69 49.72 0.43
C ARG A 107 -53.48 51.09 1.09
N SER A 108 -54.10 52.10 0.50
CA SER A 108 -54.61 53.32 1.12
C SER A 108 -53.61 54.28 1.76
N GLU A 109 -53.31 55.37 1.03
CA GLU A 109 -53.40 56.72 1.60
C GLU A 109 -54.31 57.57 0.71
N SER A 110 -55.59 57.49 1.05
CA SER A 110 -56.57 58.54 0.81
C SER A 110 -56.32 59.67 1.80
N GLY A 111 -56.24 60.90 1.30
CA GLY A 111 -56.48 62.11 2.08
C GLY A 111 -55.34 63.12 2.03
N ASP A 112 -55.48 64.12 1.19
CA ASP A 112 -55.54 65.49 1.73
C ASP A 112 -56.13 66.46 0.69
N LYS A 113 -57.27 67.05 1.12
CA LYS A 113 -57.88 68.33 0.74
C LYS A 113 -58.40 68.54 -0.68
#